data_AF-A0A349N9T4-F1
#
_entry.id   AF-A0A349N9T4-F1
#
_cell.length_a   1.000
_cell.length_b   1.000
_cell.length_c   1.000
_cell.angle_alpha   90.00
_cell.angle_beta   90.00
_cell.angle_gamma   90.00
#
_symmetry.space_group_name_H-M   'P 1'
#
loop_
_entity.id
_entity.type
_entity.pdbx_description
1 polymer ?
#
loop_
_entity_poly.entity_id
_entity_poly.type
_entity_poly.pdbx_seq_one_letter_code
_entity_poly.pdbx_strand_id
1 'polypeptide(L)'
;KIFSPVDMSQNLGWLTIKQMHEEGTLSALHERLYFQNPRPLFELYDLQEDPFQLENLAGKAKVKAVETKLRMEMDKWMVRESDFLPLPSHIKQQVNRN
;
A
#
# COMPACT_ATOMS: atom_id res chain seq x y z
N LYS A 1 -6.76 16.63 -15.17
CA LYS A 1 -6.42 15.19 -15.13
C LYS A 1 -7.13 14.61 -13.92
N ILE A 2 -7.98 13.59 -14.08
CA ILE A 2 -8.60 12.90 -12.94
C ILE A 2 -7.46 12.26 -12.15
N PHE A 3 -7.36 12.56 -10.85
CA PHE A 3 -6.33 11.97 -10.00
C PHE A 3 -6.67 10.49 -9.81
N SER A 4 -5.71 9.62 -10.08
CA SER A 4 -5.80 8.22 -9.71
C SER A 4 -4.53 7.86 -8.96
N PRO A 5 -4.62 7.15 -7.83
CA PRO A 5 -3.45 6.76 -7.04
C PRO A 5 -2.60 5.68 -7.75
N VAL A 6 -3.04 5.17 -8.89
CA VAL A 6 -2.34 4.12 -9.65
C VAL A 6 -2.08 4.60 -11.08
N ASP A 7 -0.82 4.54 -11.51
CA ASP A 7 -0.39 4.94 -12.86
C ASP A 7 -0.99 4.07 -13.97
N MET A 8 -1.50 2.89 -13.61
CA MET A 8 -2.16 1.93 -14.50
C MET A 8 -3.69 2.09 -14.56
N SER A 9 -4.24 3.19 -14.06
CA SER A 9 -5.70 3.37 -13.90
C SER A 9 -6.54 3.16 -15.17
N GLN A 10 -5.94 3.31 -16.35
CA GLN A 10 -6.59 3.12 -17.65
C GLN A 10 -6.07 1.88 -18.42
N ASN A 11 -5.20 1.06 -17.81
CA ASN A 11 -4.74 -0.18 -18.42
C ASN A 11 -5.86 -1.23 -18.38
N LEU A 12 -6.03 -1.98 -19.46
CA LEU A 12 -7.02 -3.06 -19.57
C LEU A 12 -6.94 -4.06 -18.40
N GLY A 13 -5.73 -4.45 -17.98
CA GLY A 13 -5.55 -5.37 -16.85
C GLY A 13 -6.12 -4.83 -15.53
N TRP A 14 -5.94 -3.53 -15.25
CA TRP A 14 -6.52 -2.90 -14.06
C TRP A 14 -8.04 -2.79 -14.14
N LEU A 15 -8.59 -2.49 -15.33
CA LEU A 15 -10.03 -2.49 -15.54
C LEU A 15 -10.64 -3.87 -15.30
N THR A 16 -9.99 -4.93 -15.79
CA THR A 16 -10.42 -6.32 -15.55
C THR A 16 -10.35 -6.69 -14.07
N ILE A 17 -9.29 -6.34 -13.35
CA ILE A 17 -9.18 -6.60 -11.91
C ILE A 17 -10.31 -5.93 -11.14
N LYS A 18 -10.63 -4.66 -11.45
CA LYS A 18 -11.76 -3.96 -10.83
C LYS A 18 -13.10 -4.63 -11.13
N GLN A 19 -13.34 -5.01 -12.38
CA GLN A 19 -14.56 -5.70 -12.77
C GLN A 19 -14.71 -7.03 -12.01
N MET A 20 -13.65 -7.84 -11.95
CA MET A 20 -13.68 -9.12 -11.22
C MET A 20 -13.90 -8.94 -9.72
N HIS A 21 -13.37 -7.87 -9.12
CA HIS A 21 -13.64 -7.50 -7.73
C HIS A 21 -15.13 -7.17 -7.52
N GLU A 22 -15.70 -6.31 -8.37
CA GLU A 22 -17.12 -5.94 -8.31
C GLU A 22 -18.05 -7.14 -8.53
N GLU A 23 -17.66 -8.07 -9.39
CA GLU A 23 -18.38 -9.32 -9.67
C GLU A 23 -18.16 -10.40 -8.60
N GLY A 24 -17.22 -10.21 -7.65
CA GLY A 24 -16.84 -11.19 -6.65
C GLY A 24 -16.15 -12.44 -7.21
N THR A 25 -15.62 -12.35 -8.43
CA THR A 25 -14.92 -13.45 -9.14
C THR A 25 -13.41 -13.38 -8.99
N LEU A 26 -12.89 -12.30 -8.39
CA LEU A 26 -11.47 -12.14 -8.12
C LEU A 26 -11.00 -13.12 -7.05
N SER A 27 -9.81 -13.71 -7.24
CA SER A 27 -9.25 -14.64 -6.26
C SER A 27 -9.00 -13.96 -4.91
N ALA A 28 -9.13 -14.71 -3.82
CA ALA A 28 -8.88 -14.22 -2.46
C ALA A 28 -7.49 -13.58 -2.26
N LEU A 29 -6.46 -14.08 -2.96
CA LEU A 29 -5.12 -13.49 -2.93
C LEU A 29 -5.13 -12.05 -3.48
N HIS A 30 -5.64 -11.86 -4.69
CA HIS A 30 -5.71 -10.55 -5.33
C HIS A 30 -6.68 -9.58 -4.64
N GLU A 31 -7.77 -10.10 -4.07
CA GLU A 31 -8.66 -9.32 -3.18
C GLU A 31 -7.87 -8.70 -2.01
N ARG A 32 -7.11 -9.53 -1.30
CA ARG A 32 -6.25 -9.09 -0.19
C ARG A 32 -5.19 -8.08 -0.66
N LEU A 33 -4.53 -8.32 -1.79
CA LEU A 33 -3.43 -7.46 -2.26
C LEU A 33 -3.91 -6.09 -2.77
N TYR A 34 -5.04 -6.04 -3.48
CA TYR A 34 -5.48 -4.81 -4.15
C TYR A 34 -6.57 -4.05 -3.40
N PHE A 35 -7.47 -4.75 -2.70
CA PHE A 35 -8.70 -4.17 -2.17
C PHE A 35 -8.81 -4.22 -0.64
N GLN A 36 -7.77 -4.68 0.08
CA GLN A 36 -7.75 -4.64 1.54
C GLN A 36 -7.93 -3.21 2.07
N ASN A 37 -8.95 -3.00 2.91
CA ASN A 37 -9.28 -1.73 3.54
C ASN A 37 -9.61 -1.95 5.04
N PRO A 38 -8.90 -1.30 5.99
CA PRO A 38 -7.81 -0.35 5.78
C PRO A 38 -6.55 -1.01 5.22
N ARG A 39 -5.85 -0.25 4.36
CA ARG A 39 -4.50 -0.61 3.90
C ARG A 39 -3.56 -0.65 5.12
N PRO A 40 -2.74 -1.69 5.29
CA PRO A 40 -1.74 -1.71 6.34
C PRO A 40 -0.82 -0.49 6.26
N LEU A 41 -0.56 0.15 7.39
CA LEU A 41 0.36 1.29 7.44
C LEU A 41 1.81 0.88 7.13
N PHE A 42 2.15 -0.37 7.45
CA PHE A 42 3.47 -0.95 7.22
C PHE A 42 3.33 -2.36 6.69
N GLU A 43 4.20 -2.70 5.74
CA GLU A 43 4.36 -4.06 5.23
C GLU A 43 5.83 -4.43 5.30
N LEU A 44 6.11 -5.69 5.63
CA LEU A 44 7.47 -6.21 5.73
C LEU A 44 7.53 -7.59 5.07
N TYR A 45 8.42 -7.74 4.09
CA TYR A 45 8.55 -8.96 3.31
C TYR A 45 9.95 -9.55 3.45
N ASP A 46 10.02 -10.87 3.51
CA ASP A 46 11.28 -11.60 3.40
C ASP A 46 11.50 -11.94 1.93
N LEU A 47 12.36 -11.19 1.24
CA LEU A 47 12.55 -11.35 -0.20
C LEU A 47 13.25 -12.66 -0.60
N GLN A 48 13.90 -13.35 0.34
CA GLN A 48 14.53 -14.65 0.07
C GLN A 48 13.48 -15.75 0.04
N GLU A 49 12.58 -15.77 1.02
CA GLU A 49 11.53 -16.79 1.15
C GLU A 49 10.25 -16.42 0.39
N ASP A 50 10.01 -15.14 0.14
CA ASP A 50 8.83 -14.58 -0.55
C ASP A 50 9.26 -13.51 -1.59
N PRO A 51 9.84 -13.95 -2.73
CA PRO A 51 10.32 -13.03 -3.78
C PRO A 51 9.19 -12.22 -4.43
N PHE A 52 7.94 -12.69 -4.32
CA PHE A 52 6.76 -12.04 -4.88
C PHE A 52 6.03 -11.14 -3.88
N GLN A 53 6.53 -11.04 -2.63
CA GLN A 53 6.02 -10.12 -1.61
C GLN A 53 4.51 -10.31 -1.34
N LEU A 54 4.07 -11.56 -1.26
CA LEU A 54 2.66 -11.90 -1.08
C LEU A 54 2.26 -11.95 0.40
N GLU A 55 3.21 -12.22 1.29
CA GLU A 55 2.98 -12.48 2.70
C GLU A 55 3.56 -11.39 3.60
N ASN A 56 2.71 -10.45 3.99
CA ASN A 56 3.10 -9.38 4.92
C ASN A 56 3.46 -9.98 6.31
N LEU A 57 4.69 -9.72 6.75
CA LEU A 57 5.22 -10.16 8.04
C LEU A 57 5.15 -9.09 9.14
N ALA A 58 4.77 -7.85 8.81
CA ALA A 58 4.75 -6.74 9.77
C ALA A 58 3.93 -7.09 11.02
N GLY A 59 4.44 -6.71 12.20
CA GLY A 59 3.83 -6.98 13.50
C GLY A 59 4.03 -8.41 14.04
N LYS A 60 4.59 -9.35 13.26
CA LYS A 60 4.85 -10.71 13.76
C LYS A 60 6.05 -10.72 14.72
N ALA A 61 5.93 -11.43 15.83
CA ALA A 61 6.96 -11.48 16.88
C ALA A 61 8.35 -11.89 16.35
N LYS A 62 8.39 -12.84 15.40
CA LYS A 62 9.64 -13.34 14.79
C LYS A 62 10.45 -12.28 14.03
N VAL A 63 9.82 -11.22 13.53
CA VAL A 63 10.49 -10.16 12.75
C VAL A 63 10.62 -8.84 13.52
N LYS A 64 10.23 -8.79 14.80
CA LYS A 64 10.17 -7.55 15.58
C LYS A 64 11.47 -6.74 15.53
N ALA A 65 12.62 -7.39 15.70
CA ALA A 65 13.92 -6.72 15.71
C ALA A 65 14.28 -6.07 14.37
N VAL A 66 14.10 -6.80 13.25
CA VAL A 66 14.39 -6.27 11.91
C VAL A 66 13.37 -5.21 11.51
N GLU A 67 12.10 -5.39 11.87
CA GLU A 67 11.05 -4.40 11.63
C GLU A 67 11.35 -3.08 12.34
N THR A 68 11.70 -3.11 13.63
CA THR A 68 12.10 -1.89 14.37
C THR A 68 13.30 -1.21 13.71
N LYS A 69 14.32 -1.97 13.32
CA LYS A 69 15.50 -1.42 12.65
C LYS A 69 15.14 -0.71 11.34
N LEU A 70 14.38 -1.36 10.46
CA LEU A 70 14.01 -0.80 9.16
C LEU A 70 13.12 0.43 9.29
N ARG A 71 12.17 0.43 10.23
CA ARG A 71 11.35 1.61 10.53
C ARG A 71 12.21 2.80 10.98
N MET A 72 13.17 2.57 11.88
CA MET A 72 14.08 3.64 12.31
C MET A 72 14.93 4.20 11.16
N GLU A 73 15.41 3.34 10.26
CA GLU A 73 16.16 3.82 9.08
C GLU A 73 15.26 4.62 8.12
N MET A 74 14.00 4.22 7.96
CA MET A 74 13.01 4.98 7.20
C MET A 74 12.72 6.34 7.84
N ASP A 75 12.51 6.41 9.17
CA ASP A 75 12.27 7.66 9.89
C ASP A 75 13.44 8.65 9.71
N LYS A 76 14.69 8.15 9.83
CA LYS A 76 15.90 8.96 9.59
C LYS A 76 15.95 9.49 8.17
N TRP A 77 15.59 8.65 7.20
CA TRP A 77 15.55 9.04 5.78
C TRP A 77 14.52 10.13 5.54
N MET A 78 13.29 9.95 6.04
CA MET A 78 12.22 10.95 5.90
C MET A 78 12.64 12.31 6.46
N VAL A 79 13.24 12.33 7.66
CA VAL A 79 13.75 13.58 8.26
C VAL A 79 14.83 14.21 7.39
N ARG A 80 15.77 13.41 6.90
CA ARG A 80 16.91 13.90 6.10
C ARG A 80 16.46 14.48 4.75
N GLU A 81 15.51 13.84 4.09
CA GLU A 81 14.98 14.29 2.80
C GLU A 81 13.86 15.33 2.94
N SER A 82 13.52 15.73 4.17
CA SER A 82 12.38 16.60 4.45
C SER A 82 11.05 16.08 3.87
N ASP A 83 10.89 14.76 3.85
CA ASP A 83 9.71 14.05 3.37
C ASP A 83 8.63 14.04 4.47
N PHE A 84 7.92 15.16 4.57
CA PHE A 84 6.87 15.37 5.56
C PHE A 84 5.49 15.33 4.92
N LEU A 85 4.51 14.79 5.65
CA LEU A 85 3.11 14.92 5.25
C LEU A 85 2.68 16.39 5.20
N PRO A 86 1.82 16.77 4.24
CA PRO A 86 1.28 18.13 4.20
C PRO A 86 0.48 18.44 5.47
N LEU A 87 0.61 19.66 5.98
CA LEU A 87 -0.18 20.13 7.13
C LEU A 87 -1.68 19.95 6.86
N PRO A 88 -2.51 19.68 7.89
CA PRO A 88 -3.96 19.54 7.72
C PRO A 88 -4.61 20.72 6.98
N SER A 89 -4.14 21.95 7.17
CA SER A 89 -4.60 23.16 6.47
C SER A 89 -4.28 23.16 4.96
N HIS A 90 -3.29 22.37 4.53
CA HIS A 90 -2.87 22.23 3.13
C HIS A 90 -3.50 21.02 2.44
N ILE A 91 -4.19 20.16 3.18
CA ILE A 91 -5.00 19.10 2.60
C ILE A 91 -6.26 19.76 2.00
N LYS A 92 -6.24 20.00 0.69
CA LYS A 92 -7.48 20.29 -0.04
C LYS A 92 -8.35 19.04 0.09
N GLN A 93 -9.48 19.15 0.78
CA GLN A 93 -10.47 18.09 0.82
C GLN A 93 -10.81 17.70 -0.63
N GLN A 94 -10.37 16.53 -1.06
CA GLN A 94 -11.00 15.87 -2.21
C GLN A 94 -12.35 15.36 -1.69
N VAL A 95 -13.31 16.28 -1.57
CA VAL A 95 -14.70 15.93 -1.37
C VAL A 95 -15.09 15.17 -2.63
N ASN A 96 -15.27 13.86 -2.49
CA ASN A 96 -15.82 13.00 -3.52
C ASN A 96 -17.08 13.67 -4.08
N ARG A 97 -16.99 14.13 -5.33
CA ARG A 97 -18.18 14.44 -6.12
C ARG A 97 -18.62 13.13 -6.75
N ASN A 98 -19.88 12.80 -6.44
CA ASN A 98 -20.74 11.71 -6.92
C ASN A 98 -20.74 10.48 -6.03
#